data_AF-A0A8K0D3C7-F1
#
_entry.id   AF-A0A8K0D3C7-F1
#
_cell.length_a   1.000
_cell.length_b   1.000
_cell.length_c   1.000
_cell.angle_alpha   90.00
_cell.angle_beta   90.00
_cell.angle_gamma   90.00
#
_symmetry.space_group_name_H-M   'P 1'
#
loop_
_entity.id
_entity.type
_entity.pdbx_description
1 polymer ?
#
loop_
_entity_poly.entity_id
_entity_poly.type
_entity_poly.pdbx_seq_one_letter_code
_entity_poly.pdbx_strand_id
1 'polypeptide(L)'
;MQMIPFTGVYEIKQFVRGNSKTNRGYSEQTVRQNLKINIMQWYEQKPVLLASTRLGTIDECKRWSQTDKKYMNVLRSNIVTTALVHGARNVL
;
A
#
# COMPACT_ATOMS: atom_id res chain seq x y z
N MET A 1 -14.52 -22.54 -7.18
CA MET A 1 -13.92 -21.31 -6.62
C MET A 1 -14.46 -20.15 -7.45
N GLN A 2 -15.39 -19.36 -6.92
CA GLN A 2 -16.02 -18.27 -7.69
C GLN A 2 -15.16 -17.02 -7.53
N MET A 3 -14.54 -16.58 -8.63
CA MET A 3 -13.84 -15.31 -8.67
C MET A 3 -14.89 -14.21 -8.48
N ILE A 4 -14.79 -13.40 -7.44
CA ILE A 4 -15.59 -12.17 -7.35
C ILE A 4 -14.97 -11.24 -8.39
N PRO A 5 -15.63 -10.95 -9.51
CA PRO A 5 -15.05 -10.08 -10.50
C PRO A 5 -14.88 -8.70 -9.85
N PHE A 6 -13.73 -8.08 -10.05
CA PHE A 6 -13.52 -6.67 -9.69
C PHE A 6 -14.27 -5.74 -10.67
N THR A 7 -15.42 -6.18 -11.17
CA THR A 7 -16.36 -5.41 -11.99
C THR A 7 -17.34 -4.75 -11.04
N GLY A 8 -17.08 -3.50 -10.71
CA GLY A 8 -17.94 -2.68 -9.86
C GLY A 8 -17.42 -1.25 -9.86
N VAL A 9 -18.28 -0.30 -9.51
CA VAL A 9 -17.85 1.08 -9.37
C VAL A 9 -16.91 1.16 -8.16
N TYR A 10 -15.76 1.79 -8.35
CA TYR A 10 -14.71 1.95 -7.34
C TYR A 10 -14.45 3.42 -7.10
N GLU A 11 -14.02 3.74 -5.89
CA GLU A 11 -13.51 5.07 -5.56
C GLU A 11 -12.00 4.93 -5.40
N ILE A 12 -11.23 5.66 -6.21
CA ILE A 12 -9.80 5.80 -6.00
C ILE A 12 -9.62 6.86 -4.91
N LYS A 13 -9.24 6.42 -3.70
CA LYS A 13 -8.81 7.34 -2.63
C LYS A 13 -7.30 7.44 -2.66
N GLN A 14 -6.81 8.47 -3.32
CA GLN A 14 -5.39 8.76 -3.40
C GLN A 14 -4.96 9.50 -2.13
N PHE A 15 -4.29 8.81 -1.20
CA PHE A 15 -3.60 9.51 -0.11
C PHE A 15 -2.23 9.96 -0.62
N VAL A 16 -2.19 11.13 -1.26
CA VAL A 16 -0.95 11.69 -1.83
C VAL A 16 -0.22 12.52 -0.78
N ARG A 17 0.97 12.07 -0.37
CA ARG A 17 2.09 12.98 -0.15
C ARG A 17 3.36 12.41 -0.77
N GLY A 18 3.54 12.71 -2.05
CA GLY A 18 4.69 12.36 -2.86
C GLY A 18 4.40 12.70 -4.32
N ASN A 19 5.26 13.49 -4.96
CA ASN A 19 5.01 14.07 -6.29
C ASN A 19 4.87 13.05 -7.46
N SER A 20 5.04 11.75 -7.24
CA SER A 20 5.01 10.72 -8.29
C SER A 20 5.03 9.29 -7.74
N LYS A 21 4.53 8.32 -8.52
CA LYS A 21 4.68 6.86 -8.30
C LYS A 21 6.15 6.40 -8.28
N THR A 22 7.07 7.26 -8.73
CA THR A 22 8.52 7.03 -8.71
C THR A 22 9.15 7.37 -7.36
N ASN A 23 8.43 8.05 -6.47
CA ASN A 23 8.96 8.44 -5.17
C ASN A 23 8.76 7.33 -4.13
N ARG A 24 9.82 7.03 -3.38
CA ARG A 24 9.75 6.09 -2.25
C ARG A 24 8.73 6.60 -1.22
N GLY A 25 7.81 5.72 -0.85
CA GLY A 25 6.78 6.00 0.13
C GLY A 25 5.44 6.43 -0.47
N TYR A 26 5.36 6.61 -1.79
CA TYR A 26 4.08 6.88 -2.45
C TYR A 26 3.11 5.70 -2.23
N SER A 27 1.85 6.01 -1.91
CA SER A 27 0.82 5.00 -1.66
C SER A 27 -0.46 5.34 -2.43
N GLU A 28 -1.10 4.33 -3.00
CA GLU A 28 -2.39 4.44 -3.67
C GLU A 28 -3.37 3.42 -3.08
N GLN A 29 -4.62 3.82 -2.85
CA GLN A 29 -5.68 2.93 -2.38
C GLN A 29 -6.86 2.97 -3.35
N THR A 30 -7.23 1.81 -3.86
CA THR A 30 -8.46 1.60 -4.63
C THR A 30 -9.42 0.83 -3.76
N VAL A 31 -10.53 1.48 -3.42
CA VAL A 31 -11.53 0.89 -2.53
C VAL A 31 -12.80 0.61 -3.35
N ARG A 32 -13.32 -0.60 -3.22
CA ARG A 32 -14.64 -0.91 -3.78
C ARG A 32 -15.68 -0.02 -3.08
N GLN A 33 -16.69 0.47 -3.81
CA GLN A 33 -17.71 1.38 -3.25
C GLN A 33 -18.32 0.94 -1.92
N ASN A 34 -18.53 -0.37 -1.71
CA ASN A 34 -19.08 -0.89 -0.46
C ASN A 34 -18.07 -0.95 0.70
N LEU A 35 -16.86 -0.45 0.50
CA LEU A 35 -15.74 -0.37 1.45
C LEU A 35 -15.24 -1.73 1.98
N LYS A 36 -15.71 -2.85 1.43
CA LYS A 36 -15.35 -4.19 1.90
C LYS A 36 -14.03 -4.70 1.36
N ILE A 37 -13.56 -4.14 0.25
CA ILE A 37 -12.31 -4.53 -0.40
C ILE A 37 -11.49 -3.27 -0.67
N ASN A 38 -10.27 -3.27 -0.17
CA ASN A 38 -9.26 -2.25 -0.35
C ASN A 38 -8.04 -2.88 -0.99
N ILE A 39 -7.62 -2.34 -2.13
CA ILE A 39 -6.36 -2.66 -2.79
C ILE A 39 -5.40 -1.51 -2.54
N MET A 40 -4.28 -1.79 -1.90
CA MET A 40 -3.26 -0.80 -1.56
C MET A 40 -1.96 -1.12 -2.29
N GLN A 41 -1.44 -0.13 -3.01
CA GLN A 41 -0.13 -0.18 -3.64
C GLN A 41 0.81 0.77 -2.91
N TRP A 42 1.91 0.24 -2.37
CA TRP A 42 2.97 1.03 -1.75
C TRP A 42 4.24 0.96 -2.60
N TYR A 43 4.75 2.12 -3.00
CA TYR A 43 5.87 2.25 -3.92
C TYR A 43 7.14 2.52 -3.15
N GLU A 44 8.03 1.53 -3.12
CA GLU A 44 9.38 1.64 -2.57
C GLU A 44 10.39 1.53 -3.74
N GLN A 45 11.41 0.67 -3.66
CA GLN A 45 12.25 0.32 -4.80
C GLN A 45 11.50 -0.60 -5.77
N LYS A 46 10.57 -1.41 -5.25
CA LYS A 46 9.60 -2.20 -6.01
C LYS A 46 8.21 -1.97 -5.41
N PRO A 47 7.15 -1.93 -6.24
CA PRO A 47 5.79 -1.78 -5.72
C PRO A 47 5.38 -3.03 -4.93
N VAL A 48 4.75 -2.79 -3.78
CA VAL A 48 4.14 -3.82 -2.94
C VAL A 48 2.62 -3.67 -3.07
N LEU A 49 1.97 -4.72 -3.56
CA LEU A 49 0.51 -4.80 -3.68
C LEU A 49 -0.07 -5.58 -2.52
N LEU A 50 -1.04 -5.01 -1.81
CA LEU A 50 -1.77 -5.67 -0.73
C LEU A 50 -3.27 -5.55 -0.95
N ALA A 51 -3.99 -6.63 -0.65
CA ALA A 51 -5.44 -6.62 -0.52
C ALA A 51 -5.82 -6.68 0.97
N SER A 52 -6.82 -5.90 1.36
CA SER A 52 -7.27 -5.77 2.73
C SER A 52 -8.78 -5.52 2.79
N THR A 53 -9.41 -5.89 3.91
CA THR A 53 -10.78 -5.48 4.24
C THR A 53 -10.82 -4.19 5.06
N ARG A 54 -9.65 -3.63 5.42
CA ARG A 54 -9.49 -2.39 6.17
C ARG A 54 -8.92 -1.28 5.32
N LEU A 55 -9.35 -0.05 5.58
CA LEU A 55 -8.71 1.16 5.07
C LEU A 55 -7.40 1.41 5.80
N GLY A 56 -6.40 1.90 5.08
CA GLY A 56 -5.07 2.14 5.63
C GLY A 56 -4.87 3.61 5.96
N THR A 57 -4.24 3.88 7.09
CA THR A 57 -3.69 5.20 7.42
C THR A 57 -2.23 5.28 6.99
N ILE A 58 -1.65 6.48 6.99
CA ILE A 58 -0.23 6.70 6.72
C ILE A 58 0.54 6.81 8.04
N ASP A 59 1.67 6.10 8.13
CA ASP A 59 2.71 6.28 9.13
C ASP A 59 4.08 6.49 8.46
N GLU A 60 5.13 6.68 9.27
CA GLU A 60 6.51 6.79 8.80
C GLU A 60 7.33 5.57 9.23
N CYS A 61 8.30 5.18 8.40
CA CYS A 61 9.29 4.17 8.74
C CYS A 61 10.70 4.59 8.32
N LYS A 62 11.71 4.03 8.99
CA LYS A 62 13.11 4.20 8.58
C LYS A 62 13.48 3.16 7.53
N ARG A 63 14.07 3.62 6.42
CA ARG A 63 14.61 2.73 5.38
C ARG A 63 16.01 3.18 4.98
N TRP A 64 16.89 2.21 4.74
CA TRP A 64 18.21 2.47 4.19
C TRP A 64 18.09 2.98 2.75
N SER A 65 18.83 4.05 2.43
CA SER A 65 19.07 4.50 1.06
C SER A 65 20.45 4.05 0.64
N GLN A 66 20.55 3.23 -0.41
CA GLN A 66 21.85 2.85 -0.98
C GLN A 66 22.54 4.06 -1.62
N THR A 67 21.77 4.93 -2.28
CA THR A 67 22.27 6.16 -2.92
C THR A 67 22.83 7.14 -1.89
N ASP A 68 22.07 7.44 -0.84
CA ASP A 68 22.46 8.46 0.16
C ASP A 68 23.28 7.89 1.32
N LYS A 69 23.50 6.57 1.33
CA LYS A 69 24.20 5.83 2.39
C LYS A 69 23.73 6.20 3.81
N LYS A 70 22.42 6.38 3.98
CA LYS A 70 21.80 6.76 5.27
C LYS A 70 20.40 6.20 5.41
N TYR A 71 19.90 6.18 6.64
CA TYR A 71 18.50 5.93 6.92
C TYR A 71 17.64 7.16 6.63
N MET A 72 16.56 6.97 5.88
CA MET A 72 15.60 8.01 5.53
C MET A 72 14.22 7.70 6.10
N ASN A 73 13.43 8.74 6.38
CA ASN A 73 12.01 8.57 6.67
C ASN A 73 11.27 8.33 5.36
N VAL A 74 10.49 7.25 5.33
CA VAL A 74 9.66 6.88 4.21
C VAL A 74 8.24 6.70 4.72
N LEU A 75 7.31 7.44 4.13
CA LEU A 75 5.89 7.26 4.40
C LEU A 75 5.46 5.87 3.93
N ARG A 76 4.59 5.23 4.70
CA ARG A 76 3.99 3.95 4.29
C ARG A 76 2.57 3.88 4.81
N SER A 77 1.78 2.98 4.26
CA SER A 77 0.50 2.64 4.86
C SER A 77 0.71 1.67 6.02
N ASN A 78 -0.03 1.84 7.12
CA ASN A 78 -0.04 0.92 8.26
C ASN A 78 -0.48 -0.51 7.88
N ILE A 79 -1.18 -0.69 6.75
CA ILE A 79 -1.51 -2.00 6.18
C ILE A 79 -0.24 -2.77 5.83
N VAL A 80 0.80 -2.10 5.34
CA VAL A 80 2.11 -2.72 5.05
C VAL A 80 2.71 -3.31 6.33
N THR A 81 2.72 -2.54 7.41
CA THR A 81 3.25 -2.99 8.71
C THR A 81 2.47 -4.19 9.21
N THR A 82 1.13 -4.12 9.14
CA THR A 82 0.25 -5.19 9.62
C THR A 82 0.47 -6.48 8.84
N ALA A 83 0.58 -6.41 7.51
CA ALA A 83 0.84 -7.56 6.65
C ALA A 83 2.22 -8.21 6.92
N LEU A 84 3.24 -7.39 7.20
CA LEU A 84 4.58 -7.88 7.53
C LEU A 84 4.62 -8.55 8.91
N VAL A 85 3.95 -7.98 9.92
CA VAL A 85 3.94 -8.50 11.29
C VAL A 85 3.22 -9.85 11.39
N HIS A 86 2.12 -10.02 10.67
CA HIS A 86 1.34 -11.25 10.75
C HIS A 86 1.92 -12.39 9.89
N GLY A 87 2.99 -12.11 9.14
CA GLY A 87 3.50 -12.98 8.10
C GLY A 87 2.45 -13.11 6.99
N ALA A 88 2.78 -12.67 5.79
CA ALA A 88 1.94 -12.94 4.63
C ALA A 88 1.88 -14.47 4.38
N ARG A 89 1.04 -15.18 5.14
CA ARG A 89 0.77 -16.62 5.01
C ARG A 89 -0.12 -16.94 3.81
N ASN A 90 -0.62 -15.92 3.10
CA ASN A 90 -1.46 -16.08 1.93
C ASN A 90 -1.15 -14.95 0.94
N VAL A 91 -0.04 -15.07 0.21
CA VAL A 91 0.10 -14.42 -1.09
C VAL A 91 -0.10 -15.54 -2.10
N LEU A 92 -1.29 -15.60 -2.71
CA LEU A 92 -1.54 -16.32 -3.95
C LEU A 92 -1.07 -15.46 -5.13
#